data_AF-A0A672I151-F1
#
_entry.id   AF-A0A672I151-F1
#
_cell.length_a   1.000
_cell.length_b   1.000
_cell.length_c   1.000
_cell.angle_alpha   90.00
_cell.angle_beta   90.00
_cell.angle_gamma   90.00
#
_symmetry.space_group_name_H-M   'P 1'
#
loop_
_entity.id
_entity.type
_entity.pdbx_description
1 polymer ?
#
loop_
_entity_poly.entity_id
_entity_poly.type
_entity_poly.pdbx_seq_one_letter_code
_entity_poly.pdbx_strand_id
1 'polypeptide(L)'
;AGKKKWNHSILNVGCSQSAVSKIWTEYKQHGKVVKVRRTGRPRKTSKCQEKQLKAICLENRKCTKRQMKKKWEEAGVNVCGRTVQNRLKEMGFSYRKATRKPSLTLKQKRTRLRWAKERFTFLKKEEEEEKSHL
;
A
#
# COMPACT_ATOMS: atom_id res chain seq x y z
N ALA A 1 44.78 -28.64 26.11
CA ALA A 1 43.95 -28.29 27.28
C ALA A 1 42.87 -27.19 27.00
N GLY A 2 42.22 -27.16 25.82
CA GLY A 2 41.35 -26.02 25.42
C GLY A 2 39.83 -26.18 25.61
N LYS A 3 39.33 -27.39 25.85
CA LYS A 3 37.87 -27.68 25.87
C LYS A 3 37.16 -27.23 27.17
N LYS A 4 37.89 -27.13 28.30
CA LYS A 4 37.32 -26.83 29.62
C LYS A 4 36.88 -25.36 29.77
N LYS A 5 37.63 -24.41 29.18
CA LYS A 5 37.34 -22.97 29.25
C LYS A 5 36.06 -22.58 28.50
N TRP A 6 35.83 -23.20 27.34
CA TRP A 6 34.66 -22.97 26.49
C TRP A 6 33.35 -23.46 27.12
N ASN A 7 33.38 -24.61 27.79
CA ASN A 7 32.17 -25.17 28.41
C ASN A 7 31.70 -24.36 29.64
N HIS A 8 32.64 -23.83 30.44
CA HIS A 8 32.31 -23.02 31.61
C HIS A 8 31.64 -21.69 31.25
N SER A 9 32.07 -21.02 30.17
CA SER A 9 31.42 -19.79 29.69
C SER A 9 30.00 -20.02 29.17
N ILE A 10 29.70 -21.22 28.64
CA ILE A 10 28.36 -21.56 28.12
C ILE A 10 27.36 -21.75 29.27
N LEU A 11 27.78 -22.35 30.38
CA LEU A 11 26.98 -22.56 31.59
C LEU A 11 26.48 -21.24 32.20
N ASN A 12 27.28 -20.16 32.13
CA ASN A 12 26.92 -18.85 32.69
C ASN A 12 25.90 -18.06 31.85
N VAL A 13 25.69 -18.43 30.58
CA VAL A 13 24.83 -17.68 29.63
C VAL A 13 23.44 -18.32 29.48
N GLY A 14 23.20 -19.46 30.13
CA GLY A 14 21.89 -20.14 30.11
C GLY A 14 21.45 -20.64 28.73
N CYS A 15 22.38 -20.77 27.78
CA CYS A 15 22.13 -21.17 26.41
C CYS A 15 22.72 -22.56 26.12
N SER A 16 22.14 -23.30 25.17
CA SER A 16 22.69 -24.60 24.78
C SER A 16 24.02 -24.44 24.04
N GLN A 17 24.93 -25.42 24.19
CA GLN A 17 26.21 -25.45 23.47
C GLN A 17 26.02 -25.36 21.95
N SER A 18 24.95 -25.96 21.42
CA SER A 18 24.61 -25.91 19.99
C SER A 18 24.20 -24.51 19.52
N ALA A 19 23.52 -23.72 20.34
CA ALA A 19 23.19 -22.33 20.03
C ALA A 19 24.46 -21.46 19.97
N VAL A 20 25.37 -21.61 20.95
CA VAL A 20 26.63 -20.85 20.99
C VAL A 20 27.53 -21.21 19.80
N SER A 21 27.62 -22.50 19.44
CA SER A 21 28.40 -22.95 18.27
C SER A 21 27.86 -22.37 16.95
N LYS A 22 26.53 -22.31 16.79
CA LYS A 22 25.89 -21.68 15.61
C LYS A 22 26.20 -20.19 15.52
N ILE A 23 26.01 -19.46 16.63
CA ILE A 23 26.31 -18.02 16.71
C ILE A 23 27.79 -17.74 16.39
N TRP A 24 28.71 -18.54 16.94
CA TRP A 24 30.14 -18.40 16.67
C TRP A 24 30.51 -18.67 15.21
N THR A 25 29.89 -19.68 14.60
CA THR A 25 30.11 -20.02 13.18
C THR A 25 29.62 -18.90 12.27
N GLU A 26 28.41 -18.37 12.51
CA GLU A 26 27.87 -17.21 11.78
C GLU A 26 28.77 -15.97 11.95
N TYR A 27 29.25 -15.71 13.18
CA TYR A 27 30.16 -14.60 13.45
C TYR A 27 31.48 -14.74 12.69
N LYS A 28 32.10 -15.92 12.68
CA LYS A 28 33.35 -16.16 11.93
C LYS A 28 33.19 -15.96 10.42
N GLN A 29 32.03 -16.30 9.86
CA GLN A 29 31.78 -16.16 8.42
C GLN A 29 31.48 -14.72 8.00
N HIS A 30 30.69 -13.99 8.79
CA HIS A 30 30.14 -12.69 8.38
C HIS A 30 30.66 -11.49 9.19
N GLY A 31 31.48 -11.72 10.23
CA GLY A 31 31.97 -10.69 11.15
C GLY A 31 30.90 -10.09 12.07
N LYS A 32 29.65 -10.58 11.96
CA LYS A 32 28.49 -10.14 12.74
C LYS A 32 27.43 -11.23 12.78
N VAL A 33 26.64 -11.22 13.85
CA VAL A 33 25.46 -12.09 14.00
C VAL A 33 24.24 -11.20 13.90
N VAL A 34 23.50 -11.31 12.80
CA VAL A 34 22.26 -10.54 12.57
C VAL A 34 21.09 -11.50 12.55
N LYS A 35 20.04 -11.16 13.30
CA LYS A 35 18.79 -11.93 13.26
C LYS A 35 18.16 -11.83 11.87
N VAL A 36 18.20 -12.92 11.12
CA VAL A 36 17.53 -13.02 9.82
C VAL A 36 16.02 -12.88 9.99
N ARG A 37 15.38 -12.12 9.10
CA ARG A 37 13.92 -12.02 9.04
C ARG A 37 13.33 -13.40 8.76
N ARG A 38 12.45 -13.86 9.64
CA ARG A 38 11.72 -15.11 9.42
C ARG A 38 10.58 -14.86 8.42
N THR A 39 10.37 -15.83 7.52
CA THR A 39 9.16 -15.85 6.68
C THR A 39 7.95 -16.06 7.60
N GLY A 40 7.04 -15.09 7.63
CA GLY A 40 5.79 -15.21 8.37
C GLY A 40 4.82 -16.19 7.70
N ARG A 41 3.60 -16.29 8.25
CA ARG A 41 2.54 -17.13 7.68
C ARG A 41 2.22 -16.72 6.23
N PRO A 42 2.10 -17.66 5.29
CA PRO A 42 1.65 -17.38 3.94
C PRO A 42 0.28 -16.67 3.93
N ARG A 43 0.08 -15.81 2.93
CA ARG A 43 -1.18 -15.09 2.74
C ARG A 43 -2.26 -16.06 2.25
N LYS A 44 -3.51 -15.86 2.70
CA LYS A 44 -4.67 -16.55 2.13
C LYS A 44 -5.02 -16.07 0.71
N THR A 45 -4.61 -14.85 0.36
CA THR A 45 -4.91 -14.20 -0.91
C THR A 45 -3.75 -14.35 -1.89
N SER A 46 -4.07 -14.59 -3.17
CA SER A 46 -3.10 -14.59 -4.26
C SER A 46 -3.01 -13.20 -4.92
N LYS A 47 -1.91 -12.94 -5.64
CA LYS A 47 -1.75 -11.69 -6.41
C LYS A 47 -2.84 -11.51 -7.48
N CYS A 48 -3.35 -12.62 -8.05
CA CYS A 48 -4.43 -12.57 -9.03
C CYS A 48 -5.75 -12.12 -8.39
N GLN A 49 -6.09 -12.69 -7.22
CA GLN A 49 -7.27 -12.30 -6.45
C GLN A 49 -7.21 -10.84 -6.00
N GLU A 50 -6.02 -10.34 -5.64
CA GLU A 50 -5.82 -8.93 -5.29
C GLU A 50 -6.03 -7.99 -6.50
N LYS A 51 -5.65 -8.41 -7.72
CA LYS A 51 -5.97 -7.66 -8.95
C LYS A 51 -7.48 -7.60 -9.20
N GLN A 52 -8.22 -8.68 -8.96
CA GLN A 52 -9.68 -8.69 -9.06
C GLN A 52 -10.30 -7.73 -8.03
N LEU A 53 -9.82 -7.74 -6.78
CA LEU A 53 -10.26 -6.80 -5.75
C LEU A 53 -10.02 -5.34 -6.17
N LYS A 54 -8.87 -5.06 -6.80
CA LYS A 54 -8.56 -3.73 -7.35
C LYS A 54 -9.56 -3.33 -8.44
N ALA A 55 -9.90 -4.23 -9.36
CA ALA A 55 -10.87 -3.97 -10.42
C ALA A 55 -12.26 -3.64 -9.84
N ILE A 56 -12.73 -4.42 -8.86
CA ILE A 56 -14.01 -4.18 -8.16
C ILE A 56 -14.02 -2.78 -7.51
N CYS A 57 -12.90 -2.38 -6.89
CA CYS A 57 -12.79 -1.07 -6.25
C CYS A 57 -12.80 0.09 -7.27
N LEU A 58 -12.17 -0.10 -8.43
CA LEU A 58 -12.12 0.92 -9.49
C LEU A 58 -13.46 1.08 -10.21
N GLU A 59 -14.20 -0.02 -10.42
CA GLU A 59 -15.55 -0.02 -11.01
C GLU A 59 -16.52 0.83 -10.17
N ASN A 60 -16.52 0.66 -8.85
CA ASN A 60 -17.34 1.45 -7.94
C ASN A 60 -16.53 2.00 -6.76
N ARG A 61 -15.97 3.19 -6.94
CA ARG A 61 -15.18 3.89 -5.91
C ARG A 61 -15.96 4.20 -4.62
N LYS A 62 -17.29 4.12 -4.63
CA LYS A 62 -18.16 4.36 -3.46
C LYS A 62 -18.57 3.06 -2.76
N CYS A 63 -18.10 1.91 -3.23
CA CYS A 63 -18.45 0.60 -2.69
C CYS A 63 -18.05 0.48 -1.22
N THR A 64 -18.98 0.00 -0.39
CA THR A 64 -18.70 -0.25 1.03
C THR A 64 -17.89 -1.53 1.23
N LYS A 65 -17.19 -1.64 2.35
CA LYS A 65 -16.45 -2.86 2.74
C LYS A 65 -17.31 -4.13 2.63
N ARG A 66 -18.59 -4.06 3.02
CA ARG A 66 -19.51 -5.20 3.00
C ARG A 66 -19.88 -5.62 1.57
N GLN A 67 -20.21 -4.65 0.72
CA GLN A 67 -20.50 -4.89 -0.69
C GLN A 67 -19.28 -5.45 -1.42
N MET A 68 -18.10 -4.92 -1.11
CA MET A 68 -16.85 -5.37 -1.71
C MET A 68 -16.45 -6.77 -1.25
N LYS A 69 -16.65 -7.10 0.03
CA LYS A 69 -16.51 -8.47 0.52
C LYS A 69 -17.46 -9.41 -0.24
N LYS A 70 -18.74 -9.04 -0.36
CA LYS A 70 -19.73 -9.86 -1.07
C LYS A 70 -19.34 -10.10 -2.53
N LYS A 71 -18.99 -9.05 -3.28
CA LYS A 71 -18.52 -9.18 -4.68
C LYS A 71 -17.26 -10.05 -4.80
N TRP A 72 -16.36 -9.99 -3.83
CA TRP A 72 -15.13 -10.79 -3.87
C TRP A 72 -15.36 -12.25 -3.44
N GLU A 73 -16.35 -12.47 -2.59
CA GLU A 73 -16.85 -13.79 -2.21
C GLU A 73 -17.57 -14.47 -3.39
N GLU A 74 -18.34 -13.72 -4.18
CA GLU A 74 -18.92 -14.17 -5.46
C GLU A 74 -17.83 -14.58 -6.48
N ALA A 75 -16.64 -13.96 -6.41
CA ALA A 75 -15.47 -14.36 -7.21
C ALA A 75 -14.69 -15.57 -6.62
N GLY A 76 -15.24 -16.25 -5.61
CA GLY A 76 -14.66 -17.45 -4.99
C GLY A 76 -13.67 -17.18 -3.86
N VAL A 77 -13.53 -15.93 -3.40
CA VAL A 77 -12.55 -15.57 -2.35
C VAL A 77 -13.25 -15.38 -0.99
N ASN A 78 -13.26 -16.43 -0.17
CA ASN A 78 -13.82 -16.34 1.18
C ASN A 78 -12.83 -15.72 2.18
N VAL A 79 -13.00 -14.43 2.48
CA VAL A 79 -12.22 -13.70 3.49
C VAL A 79 -13.08 -12.78 4.35
N CYS A 80 -12.61 -12.45 5.55
CA CYS A 80 -13.29 -11.46 6.38
C CYS A 80 -13.11 -10.04 5.83
N GLY A 81 -14.04 -9.14 6.14
CA GLY A 81 -13.98 -7.75 5.67
C GLY A 81 -12.70 -6.99 6.09
N ARG A 82 -12.06 -7.40 7.20
CA ARG A 82 -10.79 -6.79 7.64
C ARG A 82 -9.65 -7.12 6.67
N THR A 83 -9.58 -8.35 6.16
CA THR A 83 -8.60 -8.74 5.14
C THR A 83 -8.77 -7.90 3.88
N VAL A 84 -10.00 -7.70 3.41
CA VAL A 84 -10.31 -6.84 2.26
C VAL A 84 -9.76 -5.42 2.47
N GLN A 85 -10.02 -4.84 3.65
CA GLN A 85 -9.52 -3.50 3.99
C GLN A 85 -7.99 -3.43 4.03
N ASN A 86 -7.32 -4.43 4.61
CA ASN A 86 -5.86 -4.48 4.66
C ASN A 86 -5.25 -4.57 3.26
N ARG A 87 -5.82 -5.41 2.38
CA ARG A 87 -5.37 -5.53 0.98
C ARG A 87 -5.54 -4.23 0.21
N LEU A 88 -6.67 -3.57 0.36
CA LEU A 88 -6.87 -2.25 -0.23
C LEU A 88 -5.82 -1.23 0.25
N LYS A 89 -5.56 -1.17 1.55
CA LYS A 89 -4.55 -0.27 2.13
C LYS A 89 -3.15 -0.56 1.59
N GLU A 90 -2.77 -1.83 1.51
CA GLU A 90 -1.48 -2.26 0.92
C GLU A 90 -1.34 -1.84 -0.54
N MET A 91 -2.46 -1.82 -1.29
CA MET A 91 -2.51 -1.32 -2.66
C MET A 91 -2.59 0.21 -2.77
N GLY A 92 -2.58 0.94 -1.65
CA GLY A 92 -2.65 2.40 -1.62
C GLY A 92 -4.06 2.99 -1.64
N PHE A 93 -5.11 2.16 -1.57
CA PHE A 93 -6.49 2.66 -1.49
C PHE A 93 -6.82 3.11 -0.06
N SER A 94 -7.37 4.32 0.03
CA SER A 94 -7.86 4.91 1.27
C SER A 94 -9.28 5.41 1.10
N TYR A 95 -10.03 5.40 2.20
CA TYR A 95 -11.36 5.99 2.23
C TYR A 95 -11.23 7.52 2.19
N ARG A 96 -12.03 8.16 1.33
CA ARG A 96 -12.13 9.62 1.26
C ARG A 96 -13.60 10.02 1.17
N LYS A 97 -13.97 11.07 1.89
CA LYS A 97 -15.28 11.71 1.76
C LYS A 97 -15.25 12.66 0.57
N ALA A 98 -16.18 12.51 -0.36
CA ALA A 98 -16.31 13.44 -1.48
C ALA A 98 -16.73 14.82 -0.96
N THR A 99 -16.17 15.88 -1.54
CA THR A 99 -16.58 17.26 -1.26
C THR A 99 -18.03 17.48 -1.70
N ARG A 100 -18.84 18.14 -0.86
CA ARG A 100 -20.22 18.52 -1.24
C ARG A 100 -20.14 19.64 -2.27
N LYS A 101 -20.87 19.49 -3.38
CA LYS A 101 -20.97 20.50 -4.45
C LYS A 101 -22.46 20.71 -4.78
N PRO A 102 -22.88 21.92 -5.16
CA PRO A 102 -24.23 22.14 -5.64
C PRO A 102 -24.49 21.33 -6.92
N SER A 103 -25.71 20.82 -7.06
CA SER A 103 -26.15 20.13 -8.27
C SER A 103 -26.28 21.13 -9.40
N LEU A 104 -25.53 20.93 -10.49
CA LEU A 104 -25.61 21.78 -11.68
C LEU A 104 -26.47 21.12 -12.75
N THR A 105 -27.41 21.89 -13.28
CA THR A 105 -28.17 21.48 -14.47
C THR A 105 -27.26 21.46 -15.71
N LEU A 106 -27.69 20.74 -16.75
CA LEU A 106 -26.91 20.64 -17.98
C LEU A 106 -26.69 22.02 -18.64
N LYS A 107 -27.70 22.90 -18.61
CA LYS A 107 -27.61 24.29 -19.09
C LYS A 107 -26.54 25.06 -18.33
N GLN A 108 -26.55 25.02 -17.00
CA GLN A 108 -25.55 25.70 -16.16
C GLN A 108 -24.12 25.21 -16.43
N LYS A 109 -23.93 23.90 -16.61
CA LYS A 109 -22.61 23.33 -16.96
C LYS A 109 -22.10 23.89 -18.29
N ARG A 110 -22.96 23.93 -19.32
CA ARG A 110 -22.60 24.46 -20.66
C ARG A 110 -22.23 25.94 -20.60
N THR A 111 -23.03 26.76 -19.92
CA THR A 111 -22.75 28.20 -19.78
C THR A 111 -21.43 28.45 -19.05
N ARG A 112 -21.19 27.77 -17.93
CA ARG A 112 -19.93 27.90 -17.19
C ARG A 112 -18.71 27.47 -18.00
N LEU A 113 -18.83 26.38 -18.76
CA LEU A 113 -17.75 25.92 -19.62
C LEU A 113 -17.43 26.92 -20.74
N ARG A 114 -18.46 27.50 -21.38
CA ARG A 114 -18.27 28.51 -22.42
C ARG A 114 -17.53 29.73 -21.87
N TRP A 115 -18.03 30.29 -20.77
CA TRP A 115 -17.41 31.44 -20.11
C TRP A 115 -15.96 31.17 -19.72
N ALA A 116 -15.65 29.98 -19.16
CA ALA A 116 -14.28 29.63 -18.79
C ALA A 116 -13.34 29.54 -20.00
N LYS A 117 -13.82 29.03 -21.14
CA LYS A 117 -13.04 28.98 -22.39
C LYS A 117 -12.78 30.38 -22.95
N GLU A 118 -13.83 31.20 -23.05
CA GLU A 118 -13.71 32.59 -23.54
C GLU A 118 -12.73 33.41 -22.68
N ARG A 119 -12.83 33.28 -21.35
CA ARG A 119 -11.93 33.98 -20.42
C ARG A 119 -10.49 33.47 -20.51
N PHE A 120 -10.28 32.16 -20.64
CA PHE A 120 -8.94 31.59 -20.84
C PHE A 120 -8.32 32.09 -22.14
N THR A 121 -9.09 32.17 -23.23
CA THR A 121 -8.61 32.71 -24.51
C THR A 121 -8.32 34.21 -24.45
N PHE A 122 -9.08 34.97 -23.67
CA PHE A 122 -8.84 36.40 -23.47
C PHE A 122 -7.52 36.65 -22.73
N LEU A 123 -7.27 35.94 -21.63
CA LEU A 123 -6.04 36.09 -20.84
C LEU A 123 -4.79 35.73 -21.66
N LYS A 124 -4.89 34.72 -22.54
CA LYS A 124 -3.80 34.36 -23.45
C LYS A 124 -3.46 35.44 -24.48
N LYS A 125 -4.45 36.22 -24.93
CA LYS A 125 -4.24 37.30 -25.89
C LYS A 125 -3.54 38.49 -25.24
N GLU A 126 -3.94 38.85 -24.01
CA GLU A 126 -3.24 39.89 -23.22
C GLU A 126 -1.77 39.51 -22.97
N GLU A 127 -1.48 38.25 -22.59
CA GLU A 127 -0.09 37.79 -22.38
C GLU A 127 0.76 37.81 -23.66
N GLU A 128 0.16 37.61 -24.85
CA GLU A 128 0.86 37.70 -26.13
C GLU A 128 1.05 39.16 -26.58
N GLU A 129 0.08 40.03 -26.32
CA GLU A 129 0.21 41.48 -26.56
C GLU A 129 1.26 42.11 -25.64
N GLU A 130 1.28 41.80 -24.34
CA GLU A 130 2.30 42.32 -23.42
C GLU A 130 3.72 41.84 -23.78
N LYS A 131 3.87 40.63 -24.32
CA LYS A 131 5.16 40.10 -24.80
C LYS A 131 5.59 40.65 -26.15
N SER A 132 4.68 41.17 -26.96
CA SER A 132 5.04 41.81 -28.23
C SER A 132 5.42 43.28 -28.07
N HIS A 133 5.03 43.90 -26.95
CA HIS A 133 5.37 45.28 -26.58
C HIS A 133 6.62 45.39 -25.67
N LEU A 134 7.29 44.26 -25.39
CA LEU A 134 8.60 44.16 -24.72
C LEU A 134 9.65 43.68 -25.72
#